data_AF-A0A957FS92-F1
#
_entry.id   AF-A0A957FS92-F1
#
_cell.length_a   1.000
_cell.length_b   1.000
_cell.length_c   1.000
_cell.angle_alpha   90.00
_cell.angle_beta   90.00
_cell.angle_gamma   90.00
#
_symmetry.space_group_name_H-M   'P 1'
#
loop_
_entity.id
_entity.type
_entity.pdbx_description
1 polymer ?
#
loop_
_entity_poly.entity_id
_entity_poly.type
_entity_poly.pdbx_seq_one_letter_code
_entity_poly.pdbx_strand_id
1 'polypeptide(L)' 'MRVQPSPEDLTELTKLNPFDRFPDGRPQVPDDLLERMKLVTTEEAWSVLRHHGYDRQFAGDWMQT' A
#
# COMPACT_ATOMS: atom_id res chain seq x y z
N MET A 1 14.87 -15.80 -2.36
CA MET A 1 13.63 -15.02 -2.20
C MET A 1 13.89 -13.99 -1.13
N ARG A 2 13.87 -12.69 -1.46
CA ARG A 2 13.92 -11.63 -0.44
C ARG A 2 12.53 -11.53 0.17
N VAL A 3 12.42 -11.70 1.48
CA VAL A 3 11.14 -11.58 2.21
C VAL A 3 10.72 -10.10 2.31
N GLN A 4 11.68 -9.18 2.32
CA GLN A 4 11.43 -7.75 2.26
C GLN A 4 12.08 -7.13 1.01
N PRO A 5 11.38 -6.22 0.29
CA PRO A 5 11.98 -5.44 -0.79
C PRO A 5 13.12 -4.56 -0.27
N SER A 6 14.08 -4.19 -1.14
CA SER A 6 15.12 -3.24 -0.74
C SER A 6 14.57 -1.80 -0.67
N PRO A 7 15.30 -0.85 -0.05
CA PRO A 7 14.92 0.56 -0.07
C PRO A 7 14.73 1.12 -1.49
N GLU A 8 15.56 0.68 -2.44
CA GLU A 8 15.43 1.04 -3.85
C GLU A 8 14.13 0.50 -4.46
N ASP A 9 13.80 -0.78 -4.20
CA ASP A 9 12.55 -1.39 -4.68
C ASP A 9 11.33 -0.62 -4.14
N LEU A 10 11.33 -0.27 -2.85
CA LEU A 10 10.24 0.49 -2.23
C LEU A 10 10.11 1.89 -2.82
N THR A 11 11.23 2.55 -3.10
CA THR A 11 11.26 3.88 -3.72
C THR A 11 10.69 3.83 -5.13
N GLU A 12 11.08 2.84 -5.93
CA GLU A 12 10.58 2.66 -7.30
C GLU A 12 9.08 2.33 -7.33
N LEU A 13 8.64 1.38 -6.50
CA LEU A 13 7.23 0.98 -6.42
C LEU A 13 6.31 2.11 -5.98
N THR A 14 6.82 3.03 -5.15
CA THR A 14 6.04 4.14 -4.60
C THR A 14 6.54 5.50 -5.07
N LYS A 15 7.12 5.61 -6.27
CA LYS A 15 7.76 6.84 -6.77
C LYS A 15 6.86 8.08 -6.81
N LEU A 16 5.54 7.89 -6.86
CA LEU A 16 4.54 8.97 -6.88
C LEU A 16 4.06 9.37 -5.47
N ASN A 17 4.61 8.77 -4.42
CA ASN A 17 4.32 9.13 -3.04
C ASN A 17 4.66 10.62 -2.77
N PRO A 18 3.75 11.40 -2.14
CA PRO A 18 3.98 12.81 -1.86
C PRO A 18 4.71 13.09 -0.52
N PHE A 19 4.92 12.09 0.32
CA PHE A 19 5.50 12.26 1.67
C PHE A 19 7.01 12.04 1.71
N ASP A 20 7.66 12.48 2.80
CA ASP A 20 9.04 12.10 3.10
C ASP A 20 9.17 10.58 3.28
N ARG A 21 10.40 10.07 3.38
CA ARG A 21 10.68 8.64 3.50
C ARG A 21 11.54 8.33 4.71
N PHE A 22 11.31 7.16 5.28
CA PHE A 22 12.23 6.56 6.25
C PHE A 22 13.52 6.08 5.57
N PRO A 23 14.60 5.82 6.33
CA PRO A 23 15.86 5.29 5.77
C PRO A 23 15.72 3.94 5.05
N ASP A 24 14.64 3.20 5.31
CA ASP A 24 14.31 1.94 4.66
C ASP A 24 13.55 2.11 3.32
N GLY A 25 13.30 3.35 2.88
CA GLY A 25 12.62 3.68 1.63
C GLY A 25 11.09 3.79 1.73
N ARG A 26 10.47 3.40 2.86
CA ARG A 26 9.02 3.49 3.03
C ARG A 26 8.56 4.95 3.13
N PRO A 27 7.42 5.31 2.53
CA PRO A 27 6.76 6.59 2.79
C PRO A 27 6.46 6.80 4.27
N GLN A 28 6.84 7.96 4.80
CA GLN A 28 6.49 8.44 6.13
C GLN A 28 5.12 9.13 6.07
N VAL A 29 4.07 8.33 5.96
CA VAL A 29 2.68 8.80 6.01
C VAL A 29 2.34 9.36 7.40
N PRO A 30 1.51 10.41 7.49
CA PRO A 30 1.03 10.95 8.76
C PRO A 30 0.30 9.92 9.62
N ASP A 31 0.48 10.00 10.95
CA ASP A 31 -0.13 9.06 11.90
C ASP A 31 -1.66 9.10 11.87
N ASP A 32 -2.27 10.26 11.68
CA ASP A 32 -3.73 10.41 11.60
C ASP A 32 -4.33 9.64 10.40
N LEU A 33 -3.60 9.60 9.28
CA LEU A 33 -3.98 8.82 8.11
C LEU A 33 -3.92 7.31 8.43
N LEU A 34 -2.87 6.87 9.13
CA LEU A 34 -2.72 5.48 9.56
C LEU A 34 -3.84 5.06 10.51
N GLU A 35 -4.21 5.91 11.48
CA GLU A 35 -5.29 5.63 12.42
C GLU A 35 -6.64 5.47 11.72
N ARG A 36 -6.95 6.34 10.75
CA ARG A 36 -8.18 6.24 9.96
C ARG A 36 -8.20 4.99 9.07
N MET A 37 -7.05 4.61 8.52
CA MET A 37 -6.95 3.44 7.63
C MET A 37 -7.27 2.12 8.34
N LYS A 38 -7.12 2.05 9.67
CA LYS A 38 -7.49 0.86 10.47
C LYS A 38 -8.98 0.52 10.39
N LEU A 39 -9.83 1.49 10.07
CA LEU A 39 -11.28 1.31 9.96
C LEU A 39 -11.72 0.87 8.56
N VAL A 40 -10.82 0.92 7.58
CA VAL A 40 -11.13 0.66 6.17
C VAL A 40 -11.06 -0.83 5.88
N THR A 41 -12.09 -1.38 5.26
CA THR A 41 -12.06 -2.77 4.80
C THR A 41 -11.29 -2.90 3.48
N THR A 42 -10.84 -4.11 3.16
CA THR A 42 -10.12 -4.35 1.90
C THR A 42 -11.01 -4.06 0.67
N GLU A 43 -12.31 -4.32 0.76
CA GLU A 43 -13.30 -4.01 -0.27
C GLU A 43 -13.45 -2.49 -0.50
N GLU A 44 -13.49 -1.71 0.58
CA GLU A 44 -13.54 -0.24 0.51
C GLU A 44 -12.29 0.33 -0.15
N ALA A 45 -11.11 -0.17 0.26
CA ALA A 45 -9.84 0.20 -0.35
C ALA A 45 -9.79 -0.17 -1.85
N TRP A 46 -10.25 -1.37 -2.21
CA TRP A 46 -10.31 -1.82 -3.60
C TRP A 46 -11.26 -0.99 -4.46
N SER A 47 -12.41 -0.55 -3.90
CA SER A 47 -13.37 0.32 -4.60
C SER A 47 -12.71 1.61 -5.11
N VAL A 48 -11.84 2.21 -4.30
CA VAL A 48 -11.06 3.41 -4.70
C VAL A 48 -10.14 3.10 -5.87
N LEU A 49 -9.38 2.00 -5.81
CA LEU A 49 -8.47 1.58 -6.88
C LEU A 49 -9.22 1.36 -8.19
N ARG A 50 -10.38 0.69 -8.12
CA ARG A 50 -11.24 0.45 -9.29
C ARG A 50 -11.74 1.75 -9.91
N HIS A 51 -12.12 2.74 -9.10
CA HIS A 51 -12.54 4.06 -9.60
C HIS A 51 -11.43 4.78 -10.39
N HIS A 52 -10.17 4.50 -10.08
CA HIS A 52 -8.99 4.99 -10.79
C HIS A 52 -8.51 4.07 -11.93
N GLY A 53 -9.29 3.06 -12.33
CA GLY A 53 -8.98 2.16 -13.45
C GLY A 53 -8.04 1.00 -13.11
N TYR A 54 -7.80 0.76 -11.82
CA TYR A 54 -6.94 -0.33 -11.35
C TYR A 54 -7.74 -1.59 -11.01
N ASP A 55 -8.33 -2.22 -12.04
CA ASP A 55 -9.30 -3.31 -11.85
C ASP A 55 -8.72 -4.61 -11.23
N ARG A 56 -7.40 -4.83 -11.37
CA ARG A 56 -6.73 -6.11 -11.03
C ARG A 56 -5.81 -6.02 -9.80
N GLN A 57 -6.09 -5.08 -8.89
CA GLN A 57 -5.26 -4.84 -7.69
C GLN A 57 -5.80 -5.51 -6.42
N PHE A 58 -6.68 -6.48 -6.57
CA PHE A 58 -7.19 -7.29 -5.47
C PHE A 58 -7.04 -8.76 -5.82
N ALA A 59 -6.47 -9.52 -4.89
CA ALA A 59 -6.44 -10.97 -4.90
C ALA A 59 -7.15 -11.46 -3.65
N GLY A 60 -8.28 -12.15 -3.84
CA GLY A 60 -9.00 -12.82 -2.76
C GLY A 60 -8.34 -14.13 -2.33
N ASP A 61 -9.04 -14.91 -1.53
CA ASP A 61 -8.70 -16.30 -1.15
C ASP A 61 -7.36 -16.47 -0.40
N TRP A 62 -6.84 -15.40 0.20
CA TRP A 62 -5.68 -15.48 1.06
C TRP A 62 -6.02 -16.24 2.36
N MET A 63 -5.48 -17.46 2.49
CA MET A 63 -5.75 -18.42 3.57
C MET A 63 -7.21 -18.92 3.67
N GLN A 64 -7.73 -19.57 2.63
CA GLN A 64 -8.75 -20.60 2.84
C GLN A 64 -8.07 -21.90 3.28
N THR A 65 -8.24 -22.29 4.55
CA THR A 65 -7.86 -23.62 5.09
C THR A 65 -9.08 -24.52 5.21
#